data_AF-A0A1I8CAC0-F1
#
_entry.id   AF-A0A1I8CAC0-F1
#
_cell.length_a   1.000
_cell.length_b   1.000
_cell.length_c   1.000
_cell.angle_alpha   90.00
_cell.angle_beta   90.00
_cell.angle_gamma   90.00
#
_symmetry.space_group_name_H-M   'P 1'
#
loop_
_entity.id
_entity.type
_entity.pdbx_description
1 polymer ?
#
loop_
_entity_poly.entity_id
_entity_poly.type
_entity_poly.pdbx_seq_one_letter_code
_entity_poly.pdbx_strand_id
1 'polypeptide(L)'
;MGYLFFLHWYKFYVLTSYSIDVTGTMMVIVQKCTTLAFSLHDGRVKKPEQLNEIQKKEAIKTPPPLMLYLSYMFMYQTVMTGPLCFYTDYKKFIEGDHLKINNGKIPTPHKSALSKLFMTIIFMTIILTMGQITPESIASSEYMAMPFLKWAAYWFIAIFVCRVQYYYVWVTADAVANVSGFGFNGYEENGNEKWDLITNVHPIKVEMAQSFKETLDNWNCTTMYWLRRVAYDRVPKNMRTVSTYLLSALWHGFFPGYYITFTGGALLTLAFRTTRRCLRWRFVGSKVQKQVYDVVSFASTKVCLAYITMPFVTMHLNPGWFLYKQVYFCVHIAALAAIFILPLIFPAEKKVVPEKEANLQKNK
;
A
#
# COMPACT_ATOMS: atom_id res chain seq x y z
N MET A 1 -1.47 15.19 13.20
CA MET A 1 -0.13 14.60 13.01
C MET A 1 0.97 15.28 13.83
N GLY A 2 0.70 16.36 14.59
CA GLY A 2 1.75 17.14 15.27
C GLY A 2 2.70 16.33 16.15
N TYR A 3 2.19 15.42 16.99
CA TYR A 3 3.06 14.58 17.83
C TYR A 3 3.96 13.65 17.00
N LEU A 4 3.44 13.07 15.92
CA LEU A 4 4.21 12.18 15.04
C LEU A 4 5.32 12.96 14.32
N PHE A 5 5.00 14.18 13.87
CA PHE A 5 5.96 15.07 13.25
C PHE A 5 7.09 15.42 14.23
N PHE A 6 6.78 15.74 15.48
CA PHE A 6 7.80 15.95 16.51
C PHE A 6 8.69 14.73 16.73
N LEU A 7 8.11 13.52 16.82
CA LEU A 7 8.88 12.28 16.99
C LEU A 7 9.79 11.98 15.81
N HIS A 8 9.32 12.18 14.57
CA HIS A 8 10.17 12.01 13.39
C HIS A 8 11.28 13.06 13.34
N TRP A 9 11.00 14.30 13.74
CA TRP A 9 12.01 15.35 13.81
C TRP A 9 13.07 15.01 14.86
N TYR A 10 12.66 14.60 16.05
CA TYR A 10 13.55 14.18 17.12
C TYR A 10 14.43 13.00 16.67
N LYS A 11 13.82 11.98 16.04
CA LYS A 11 14.55 10.84 15.48
C LYS A 11 15.56 11.25 14.41
N PHE A 12 15.20 12.21 13.56
CA PHE A 12 16.07 12.65 12.46
C PHE A 12 17.22 13.54 12.92
N TYR A 13 16.97 14.44 13.88
CA TYR A 13 17.91 15.51 14.23
C TYR A 13 18.69 15.24 15.54
N VAL A 14 18.10 14.51 16.49
CA VAL A 14 18.65 14.34 17.84
C VAL A 14 19.24 12.95 18.06
N LEU A 15 18.58 11.90 17.56
CA LEU A 15 19.08 10.53 17.74
C LEU A 15 20.29 10.25 16.85
N THR A 16 21.45 10.09 17.48
CA THR A 16 22.73 9.73 16.82
C THR A 16 23.11 8.27 17.03
N SER A 17 22.49 7.59 17.99
CA SER A 17 22.69 6.17 18.29
C SER A 17 21.37 5.40 18.21
N TYR A 18 21.47 4.07 18.16
CA TYR A 18 20.30 3.21 18.15
C TYR A 18 19.44 3.42 19.41
N SER A 19 18.15 3.65 19.20
CA SER A 19 17.12 3.58 20.23
C SER A 19 15.97 2.71 19.75
N ILE A 20 15.18 2.17 20.70
CA ILE A 20 13.93 1.49 20.35
C ILE A 20 13.04 2.46 19.58
N ASP A 21 12.63 2.06 18.38
CA ASP A 21 11.83 2.88 17.48
C ASP A 21 10.34 2.66 17.73
N VAL A 22 9.68 3.66 18.33
CA VAL A 22 8.23 3.65 18.57
C VAL A 22 7.43 4.33 17.46
N THR A 23 8.10 4.88 16.43
CA THR A 23 7.44 5.69 15.40
C THR A 23 6.43 4.87 14.59
N GLY A 24 6.69 3.59 14.32
CA GLY A 24 5.75 2.69 13.62
C GLY A 24 4.39 2.56 14.35
N THR A 25 4.40 2.37 15.66
CA THR A 25 3.19 2.36 16.50
C THR A 25 2.46 3.70 16.42
N MET A 26 3.22 4.80 16.54
CA MET A 26 2.68 6.17 16.53
C MET A 26 2.05 6.53 15.17
N MET A 27 2.63 6.02 14.08
CA MET A 27 2.12 6.13 12.73
C MET A 27 0.74 5.48 12.59
N VAL A 28 0.52 4.29 13.15
CA VAL A 28 -0.78 3.61 13.17
C VAL A 28 -1.80 4.37 14.01
N ILE A 29 -1.40 4.91 15.17
CA ILE A 29 -2.29 5.74 15.99
C ILE A 29 -2.72 7.00 15.23
N VAL A 30 -1.84 7.64 14.45
CA VAL A 30 -2.22 8.76 13.59
C VAL A 30 -3.31 8.34 12.60
N GLN A 31 -3.18 7.16 12.00
CA GLN A 31 -4.18 6.65 11.07
C GLN A 31 -5.54 6.46 11.74
N LYS A 32 -5.57 5.83 12.91
CA LYS A 32 -6.81 5.64 13.70
C LYS A 32 -7.44 7.00 14.06
N CYS A 33 -6.66 7.90 14.65
CA CYS A 33 -7.10 9.23 15.06
C CYS A 33 -7.70 10.04 13.90
N THR A 34 -6.96 10.13 12.79
CA THR A 34 -7.38 10.94 11.65
C THR A 34 -8.56 10.32 10.91
N THR A 35 -8.58 8.99 10.75
CA THR A 35 -9.71 8.28 10.13
C THR A 35 -11.00 8.53 10.93
N LEU A 36 -10.94 8.40 12.26
CA LEU A 36 -12.08 8.66 13.13
C LEU A 36 -12.54 10.12 13.04
N ALA A 37 -11.61 11.08 13.09
CA ALA A 37 -11.93 12.51 12.97
C ALA A 37 -12.62 12.83 11.64
N PHE A 38 -12.13 12.26 10.53
CA PHE A 38 -12.75 12.43 9.22
C PHE A 38 -14.11 11.74 9.11
N SER A 39 -14.29 10.56 9.70
CA SER A 39 -15.59 9.88 9.80
C SER A 39 -16.61 10.68 10.61
N LEU A 40 -16.19 11.34 11.69
CA LEU A 40 -17.04 12.25 12.49
C LEU A 40 -17.43 13.49 11.68
N HIS A 41 -16.47 14.10 10.98
CA HIS A 41 -16.74 15.22 10.09
C HIS A 41 -17.76 14.85 9.01
N ASP A 42 -17.58 13.70 8.37
CA ASP A 42 -18.49 13.24 7.31
C ASP A 42 -19.90 12.97 7.85
N GLY A 43 -20.06 12.43 9.06
CA GLY A 43 -21.37 12.14 9.65
C GLY A 43 -22.08 13.33 10.28
N ARG A 44 -21.36 14.38 10.69
CA ARG A 44 -21.93 15.55 11.37
C ARG A 44 -22.08 16.79 10.51
N VAL A 45 -21.19 16.99 9.54
CA VAL A 45 -21.10 18.24 8.77
C VAL A 45 -21.59 18.08 7.35
N LYS A 46 -21.28 16.95 6.71
CA LYS A 46 -21.62 16.74 5.30
C LYS A 46 -23.02 16.16 5.13
N LYS A 47 -23.66 16.51 4.02
CA LYS A 47 -24.91 15.90 3.60
C LYS A 47 -24.65 14.52 2.96
N PRO A 48 -25.54 13.52 3.13
CA PRO A 48 -25.34 12.18 2.57
C PRO A 48 -25.08 12.15 1.06
N GLU A 49 -25.63 13.09 0.31
CA GLU A 49 -25.48 13.17 -1.16
C GLU A 49 -24.07 13.58 -1.59
N GLN A 50 -23.31 14.23 -0.70
CA GLN A 50 -21.92 14.64 -0.94
C GLN A 50 -20.91 13.54 -0.60
N LEU A 51 -21.37 12.44 0.02
CA LEU A 51 -20.53 11.35 0.47
C LEU A 51 -20.50 10.23 -0.57
N ASN A 52 -19.32 9.65 -0.77
CA ASN A 52 -19.23 8.38 -1.49
C ASN A 52 -19.73 7.21 -0.62
N GLU A 53 -20.00 6.06 -1.23
CA GLU A 53 -20.59 4.89 -0.54
C GLU A 53 -19.79 4.46 0.70
N ILE A 54 -18.46 4.49 0.63
CA ILE A 54 -17.60 4.13 1.76
C ILE A 54 -17.64 5.21 2.85
N GLN A 55 -17.70 6.50 2.48
CA GLN A 55 -17.88 7.60 3.44
C GLN A 55 -19.23 7.50 4.14
N LYS A 56 -20.30 7.14 3.43
CA LYS A 56 -21.62 6.90 4.03
C LYS A 56 -21.59 5.74 5.03
N LYS A 57 -21.04 4.58 4.64
CA LYS A 57 -20.93 3.39 5.49
C LYS A 57 -20.22 3.68 6.81
N GLU A 58 -19.22 4.55 6.76
CA GLU A 58 -18.28 4.77 7.85
C GLU A 58 -18.47 6.12 8.55
N ALA A 59 -19.53 6.85 8.20
CA ALA A 59 -19.87 8.13 8.78
C ALA A 59 -20.32 7.95 10.23
N ILE A 60 -19.80 8.79 11.13
CA ILE A 60 -20.11 8.72 12.57
C ILE A 60 -20.81 10.01 12.96
N LYS A 61 -22.00 9.89 13.55
CA LYS A 61 -22.83 11.05 13.94
C LYS A 61 -22.51 11.57 15.33
N THR A 62 -22.10 10.70 16.24
CA THR A 62 -21.83 11.03 17.65
C THR A 62 -20.39 10.68 18.02
N PRO A 63 -19.65 11.56 18.72
CA PRO A 63 -18.34 11.21 19.25
C PRO A 63 -18.41 9.96 20.13
N PRO A 64 -17.45 9.03 20.01
CA PRO A 64 -17.41 7.87 20.88
C PRO A 64 -17.17 8.27 22.34
N PRO A 65 -17.77 7.56 23.32
CA PRO A 65 -17.40 7.71 24.72
C PRO A 65 -15.89 7.50 24.92
N LEU A 66 -15.30 8.19 25.90
CA LEU A 66 -13.85 8.18 26.13
C LEU A 66 -13.29 6.75 26.29
N MET A 67 -13.98 5.90 27.04
CA MET A 67 -13.56 4.51 27.25
C MET A 67 -13.48 3.72 25.94
N LEU A 68 -14.51 3.83 25.08
CA LEU A 68 -14.56 3.14 23.80
C LEU A 68 -13.53 3.70 22.81
N TYR A 69 -13.28 5.01 22.87
CA TYR A 69 -12.21 5.66 22.11
C TYR A 69 -10.83 5.13 22.51
N LEU A 70 -10.52 5.08 23.81
CA LEU A 70 -9.25 4.56 24.32
C LEU A 70 -9.08 3.08 23.96
N SER A 71 -10.14 2.29 24.11
CA SER A 71 -10.14 0.86 23.75
C SER A 71 -9.85 0.65 22.26
N TYR A 72 -10.43 1.47 21.37
CA TYR A 72 -10.14 1.46 19.92
C TYR A 72 -8.68 1.83 19.61
N MET A 73 -8.17 2.89 20.24
CA MET A 73 -6.80 3.36 20.00
C MET A 73 -5.78 2.30 20.43
N PHE A 74 -5.96 1.74 21.62
CA PHE A 74 -5.04 0.78 22.25
C PHE A 74 -5.45 -0.69 22.08
N MET A 75 -6.28 -0.99 21.08
CA MET A 75 -6.70 -2.35 20.76
C MET A 75 -5.49 -3.27 20.59
N TYR A 76 -5.36 -4.27 21.47
CA TYR A 76 -4.16 -5.09 21.63
C TYR A 76 -3.77 -5.83 20.35
N GLN A 77 -4.73 -6.21 19.50
CA GLN A 77 -4.47 -6.91 18.23
C GLN A 77 -3.58 -6.12 17.28
N THR A 78 -3.63 -4.78 17.32
CA THR A 78 -3.00 -3.92 16.29
C THR A 78 -2.16 -2.79 16.88
N VAL A 79 -1.99 -2.76 18.20
CA VAL A 79 -1.37 -1.63 18.89
C VAL A 79 0.11 -1.46 18.53
N MET A 80 0.85 -2.54 18.28
CA MET A 80 2.29 -2.46 18.02
C MET A 80 2.63 -2.18 16.55
N THR A 81 2.02 -2.93 15.63
CA THR A 81 2.46 -2.95 14.23
C THR A 81 1.32 -2.65 13.25
N GLY A 82 0.17 -2.25 13.77
CA GLY A 82 -1.07 -2.20 13.00
C GLY A 82 -1.59 -3.59 12.70
N PRO A 83 -2.44 -3.76 11.68
CA PRO A 83 -2.88 -2.75 10.72
C PRO A 83 -4.02 -1.84 11.23
N LEU A 84 -4.35 -0.81 10.44
CA LEU A 84 -5.50 0.05 10.72
C LEU A 84 -6.80 -0.73 10.54
N CYS A 85 -7.72 -0.57 11.50
CA CYS A 85 -9.13 -0.94 11.35
C CYS A 85 -10.02 0.30 11.47
N PHE A 86 -11.20 0.28 10.83
CA PHE A 86 -12.18 1.35 11.03
C PHE A 86 -12.81 1.26 12.41
N TYR A 87 -13.15 2.41 12.98
CA TYR A 87 -13.83 2.48 14.28
C TYR A 87 -15.18 1.75 14.27
N THR A 88 -15.91 1.80 13.16
CA THR A 88 -17.22 1.11 12.99
C THR A 88 -17.08 -0.41 13.05
N ASP A 89 -16.05 -0.97 12.42
CA ASP A 89 -15.76 -2.40 12.43
C ASP A 89 -15.31 -2.83 13.83
N TYR A 90 -14.47 -2.03 14.48
CA TYR A 90 -14.08 -2.26 15.87
C TYR A 90 -15.27 -2.20 16.84
N LYS A 91 -16.17 -1.24 16.66
CA LYS A 91 -17.38 -1.11 17.48
C LYS A 91 -18.26 -2.35 17.34
N LYS A 92 -18.52 -2.83 16.12
CA LYS A 92 -19.25 -4.08 15.87
C LYS A 92 -18.57 -5.29 16.50
N PHE A 93 -17.24 -5.30 16.52
CA PHE A 93 -16.49 -6.37 17.18
C PHE A 93 -16.75 -6.42 18.68
N ILE A 94 -16.59 -5.28 19.37
CA ILE A 94 -16.83 -5.19 20.83
C ILE A 94 -18.30 -5.42 21.21
N GLU A 95 -19.24 -5.04 20.35
CA GLU A 95 -20.68 -5.28 20.54
C GLU A 95 -21.11 -6.72 20.18
N GLY A 96 -20.22 -7.52 19.58
CA GLY A 96 -20.53 -8.89 19.16
C GLY A 96 -21.30 -9.03 17.83
N ASP A 97 -21.63 -7.93 17.15
CA ASP A 97 -22.39 -7.87 15.88
C ASP A 97 -21.49 -7.95 14.62
N HIS A 98 -20.23 -8.34 14.77
CA HIS A 98 -19.30 -8.46 13.65
C HIS A 98 -19.46 -9.77 12.86
N LEU A 99 -19.96 -10.83 13.48
CA LEU A 99 -20.15 -12.14 12.85
C LEU A 99 -21.55 -12.23 12.26
N LYS A 100 -21.62 -12.65 10.99
CA LYS A 100 -22.90 -12.99 10.35
C LYS A 100 -23.04 -14.48 10.33
N ILE A 101 -24.07 -15.02 10.97
CA ILE A 101 -24.35 -16.45 10.96
C ILE A 101 -24.92 -16.83 9.60
N ASN A 102 -24.38 -17.89 8.99
CA ASN A 102 -24.90 -18.46 7.75
C ASN A 102 -25.27 -19.93 8.00
N ASN A 103 -26.51 -20.31 7.69
CA ASN A 103 -27.05 -21.66 7.87
C ASN A 103 -26.80 -22.24 9.29
N GLY A 104 -26.94 -21.41 10.34
CA GLY A 104 -26.75 -21.83 11.73
C GLY A 104 -25.28 -22.06 12.14
N LYS A 105 -24.32 -21.86 11.24
CA LYS A 105 -22.89 -22.00 11.52
C LYS A 105 -22.25 -20.65 11.85
N ILE A 106 -21.64 -20.56 13.03
CA ILE A 106 -20.82 -19.40 13.42
C ILE A 106 -19.50 -19.48 12.64
N PRO A 107 -19.05 -18.38 11.98
CA PRO A 107 -17.76 -18.36 11.31
C PRO A 107 -16.61 -18.72 12.25
N THR A 108 -15.62 -19.48 11.76
CA THR A 108 -14.47 -19.91 12.56
C THR A 108 -13.15 -19.52 11.89
N PRO A 109 -12.20 -18.89 12.62
CA PRO A 109 -10.98 -18.38 12.02
C PRO A 109 -9.93 -19.45 11.74
N HIS A 110 -10.10 -20.69 12.25
CA HIS A 110 -9.03 -21.70 12.33
C HIS A 110 -8.28 -21.93 11.03
N LYS A 111 -8.99 -22.16 9.92
CA LYS A 111 -8.37 -22.42 8.61
C LYS A 111 -7.55 -21.22 8.11
N SER A 112 -8.11 -20.02 8.21
CA SER A 112 -7.44 -18.79 7.77
C SER A 112 -6.24 -18.46 8.67
N ALA A 113 -6.43 -18.53 9.99
CA ALA A 113 -5.39 -18.31 10.97
C ALA A 113 -4.23 -19.29 10.80
N LEU A 114 -4.50 -20.60 10.65
CA LEU A 114 -3.45 -21.62 10.47
C LEU A 114 -2.66 -21.39 9.17
N SER A 115 -3.34 -21.02 8.09
CA SER A 115 -2.68 -20.68 6.83
C SER A 115 -1.75 -19.47 6.97
N LYS A 116 -2.19 -18.41 7.67
CA LYS A 116 -1.38 -17.21 7.94
C LYS A 116 -0.21 -17.49 8.89
N LEU A 117 -0.40 -18.33 9.91
CA LEU A 117 0.68 -18.78 10.79
C LEU A 117 1.73 -19.59 10.02
N PHE A 118 1.30 -20.46 9.10
CA PHE A 118 2.22 -21.19 8.23
C PHE A 118 3.03 -20.25 7.32
N MET A 119 2.39 -19.26 6.70
CA MET A 119 3.10 -18.22 5.93
C MET A 119 4.11 -17.44 6.79
N THR A 120 3.73 -17.14 8.03
CA THR A 120 4.61 -16.45 9.00
C THR A 120 5.89 -17.25 9.26
N ILE A 121 5.79 -18.58 9.41
CA ILE A 121 6.96 -19.46 9.57
C ILE A 121 7.85 -19.40 8.32
N ILE A 122 7.26 -19.46 7.11
CA ILE A 122 8.02 -19.36 5.86
C ILE A 122 8.80 -18.04 5.79
N PHE A 123 8.14 -16.91 6.07
CA PHE A 123 8.79 -15.61 6.04
C PHE A 123 9.87 -15.48 7.12
N MET A 124 9.65 -16.02 8.32
CA MET A 124 10.67 -16.05 9.37
C MET A 124 11.91 -16.84 8.91
N THR A 125 11.73 -18.02 8.31
CA THR A 125 12.84 -18.82 7.78
C THR A 125 13.64 -18.05 6.72
N ILE A 126 12.97 -17.32 5.82
CA ILE A 126 13.65 -16.49 4.82
C ILE A 126 14.44 -15.36 5.50
N ILE A 127 13.87 -14.70 6.52
CA ILE A 127 14.56 -13.64 7.28
C ILE A 127 15.80 -14.19 7.98
N LEU A 128 15.71 -15.36 8.62
CA LEU A 128 16.84 -15.96 9.33
C LEU A 128 17.96 -16.42 8.39
N THR A 129 17.62 -16.90 7.20
CA THR A 129 18.58 -17.42 6.22
C THR A 129 19.19 -16.34 5.32
N MET A 130 18.42 -15.29 4.98
CA MET A 130 18.83 -14.26 4.01
C MET A 130 18.95 -12.85 4.61
N GLY A 131 18.64 -12.65 5.89
CA GLY A 131 18.60 -11.34 6.54
C GLY A 131 19.94 -10.60 6.64
N GLN A 132 21.05 -11.28 6.37
CA GLN A 132 22.38 -10.67 6.27
C GLN A 132 22.56 -9.85 4.99
N ILE A 133 21.71 -10.05 3.98
CA ILE A 133 21.74 -9.29 2.72
C ILE A 133 21.05 -7.94 2.96
N THR A 134 21.84 -6.90 3.21
CA THR A 134 21.32 -5.54 3.46
C THR A 134 21.27 -4.72 2.15
N PRO A 135 20.31 -3.79 2.01
CA PRO A 135 20.28 -2.88 0.86
C PRO A 135 21.58 -2.08 0.68
N GLU A 136 22.19 -1.66 1.78
CA GLU A 136 23.43 -0.87 1.78
C GLU A 136 24.58 -1.63 1.13
N SER A 137 24.62 -2.96 1.28
CA SER A 137 25.66 -3.81 0.68
C SER A 137 25.72 -3.70 -0.85
N ILE A 138 24.57 -3.44 -1.51
CA ILE A 138 24.48 -3.33 -2.98
C ILE A 138 25.33 -2.16 -3.52
N ALA A 139 25.48 -1.09 -2.73
CA ALA A 139 26.25 0.09 -3.10
C ALA A 139 27.72 0.01 -2.69
N SER A 140 28.15 -1.09 -2.05
CA SER A 140 29.56 -1.30 -1.70
C SER A 140 30.41 -1.65 -2.93
N SER A 141 31.71 -1.36 -2.85
CA SER A 141 32.67 -1.62 -3.94
C SER A 141 32.72 -3.10 -4.35
N GLU A 142 32.57 -4.02 -3.39
CA GLU A 142 32.61 -5.47 -3.65
C GLU A 142 31.46 -5.92 -4.54
N TYR A 143 30.24 -5.45 -4.27
CA TYR A 143 29.06 -5.79 -5.06
C TYR A 143 29.06 -5.08 -6.41
N MET A 144 29.56 -3.85 -6.46
CA MET A 144 29.68 -3.06 -7.69
C MET A 144 30.72 -3.63 -8.67
N ALA A 145 31.72 -4.37 -8.18
CA ALA A 145 32.71 -5.05 -9.03
C ALA A 145 32.13 -6.30 -9.74
N MET A 146 30.93 -6.76 -9.35
CA MET A 146 30.32 -7.93 -9.98
C MET A 146 29.81 -7.63 -11.39
N PRO A 147 29.70 -8.65 -12.26
CA PRO A 147 29.02 -8.49 -13.55
C PRO A 147 27.60 -7.95 -13.38
N PHE A 148 27.17 -7.07 -14.28
CA PHE A 148 25.91 -6.32 -14.14
C PHE A 148 24.69 -7.18 -13.82
N LEU A 149 24.51 -8.33 -14.50
CA LEU A 149 23.37 -9.22 -14.25
C LEU A 149 23.39 -9.84 -12.85
N LYS A 150 24.58 -10.20 -12.37
CA LYS A 150 24.76 -10.74 -11.01
C LYS A 150 24.48 -9.66 -9.97
N TRP A 151 25.03 -8.47 -10.17
CA TRP A 151 24.75 -7.32 -9.31
C TRP A 151 23.26 -6.95 -9.26
N ALA A 152 22.58 -6.89 -10.42
CA ALA A 152 21.16 -6.64 -10.50
C ALA A 152 20.34 -7.72 -9.77
N ALA A 153 20.70 -9.00 -9.89
CA ALA A 153 20.04 -10.08 -9.16
C ALA A 153 20.19 -9.92 -7.64
N TYR A 154 21.38 -9.58 -7.14
CA TYR A 154 21.58 -9.27 -5.72
C TYR A 154 20.75 -8.07 -5.26
N TRP A 155 20.65 -7.03 -6.09
CA TRP A 155 19.78 -5.89 -5.79
C TRP A 155 18.33 -6.33 -5.61
N PHE A 156 17.79 -7.12 -6.55
CA PHE A 156 16.45 -7.67 -6.42
C PHE A 156 16.24 -8.49 -5.15
N ILE A 157 17.21 -9.35 -4.82
CA ILE A 157 17.18 -10.19 -3.64
C ILE A 157 17.16 -9.33 -2.37
N ALA A 158 18.03 -8.33 -2.24
CA ALA A 158 18.06 -7.50 -1.04
C ALA A 158 16.73 -6.76 -0.81
N ILE A 159 16.16 -6.16 -1.88
CA ILE A 159 14.85 -5.48 -1.75
C ILE A 159 13.75 -6.49 -1.43
N PHE A 160 13.79 -7.70 -2.00
CA PHE A 160 12.86 -8.76 -1.66
C PHE A 160 12.96 -9.16 -0.18
N VAL A 161 14.16 -9.38 0.34
CA VAL A 161 14.40 -9.70 1.77
C VAL A 161 13.85 -8.59 2.67
N CYS A 162 14.06 -7.31 2.32
CA CYS A 162 13.44 -6.19 3.04
C CYS A 162 11.91 -6.26 3.03
N ARG A 163 11.27 -6.59 1.88
CA ARG A 163 9.81 -6.74 1.81
C ARG A 163 9.32 -7.90 2.67
N VAL A 164 10.06 -9.01 2.72
CA VAL A 164 9.69 -10.20 3.52
C VAL A 164 9.57 -9.87 5.01
N GLN A 165 10.37 -8.94 5.54
CA GLN A 165 10.22 -8.47 6.92
C GLN A 165 8.84 -7.86 7.18
N TYR A 166 8.31 -7.07 6.24
CA TYR A 166 6.95 -6.54 6.32
C TYR A 166 5.89 -7.62 6.14
N TYR A 167 6.10 -8.60 5.25
CA TYR A 167 5.20 -9.74 5.11
C TYR A 167 5.08 -10.52 6.40
N TYR A 168 6.21 -10.81 7.05
CA TYR A 168 6.23 -11.47 8.34
C TYR A 168 5.40 -10.70 9.38
N VAL A 169 5.71 -9.42 9.61
CA VAL A 169 5.04 -8.64 10.66
C VAL A 169 3.55 -8.48 10.39
N TRP A 170 3.16 -8.14 9.15
CA TRP A 170 1.76 -7.88 8.83
C TRP A 170 0.91 -9.14 8.74
N VAL A 171 1.45 -10.27 8.24
CA VAL A 171 0.72 -11.54 8.24
C VAL A 171 0.60 -12.10 9.67
N THR A 172 1.60 -11.87 10.52
CA THR A 172 1.52 -12.22 11.95
C THR A 172 0.41 -11.43 12.65
N ALA A 173 0.37 -10.12 12.46
CA ALA A 173 -0.68 -9.27 13.05
C ALA A 173 -2.09 -9.68 12.59
N ASP A 174 -2.22 -10.01 11.31
CA ASP A 174 -3.46 -10.51 10.72
C ASP A 174 -3.86 -11.89 11.28
N ALA A 175 -2.89 -12.79 11.51
CA ALA A 175 -3.13 -14.07 12.18
C ALA A 175 -3.61 -13.88 13.63
N VAL A 176 -2.94 -13.01 14.41
CA VAL A 176 -3.32 -12.71 15.81
C VAL A 176 -4.74 -12.16 15.88
N ALA A 177 -5.09 -11.22 15.00
CA ALA A 177 -6.43 -10.66 15.00
C ALA A 177 -7.49 -11.70 14.64
N ASN A 178 -7.25 -12.53 13.61
CA ASN A 178 -8.14 -13.63 13.26
C ASN A 178 -8.34 -14.60 14.42
N VAL A 179 -7.26 -15.02 15.10
CA VAL A 179 -7.35 -15.92 16.28
C VAL A 179 -8.14 -15.27 17.41
N SER A 180 -8.02 -13.96 17.59
CA SER A 180 -8.80 -13.21 18.58
C SER A 180 -10.28 -12.98 18.20
N GLY A 181 -10.72 -13.48 17.04
CA GLY A 181 -12.08 -13.28 16.51
C GLY A 181 -12.26 -11.99 15.69
N PHE A 182 -11.24 -11.12 15.61
CA PHE A 182 -11.31 -9.87 14.86
C PHE A 182 -10.67 -9.99 13.47
N GLY A 183 -11.48 -10.20 12.44
CA GLY A 183 -10.97 -10.38 11.07
C GLY A 183 -11.98 -10.84 10.03
N PHE A 184 -13.19 -11.21 10.46
CA PHE A 184 -14.27 -11.64 9.59
C PHE A 184 -14.82 -10.47 8.75
N ASN A 185 -14.98 -10.69 7.45
CA ASN A 185 -15.41 -9.71 6.46
C ASN A 185 -16.60 -10.23 5.62
N GLY A 186 -17.40 -11.12 6.19
CA GLY A 186 -18.53 -11.75 5.52
C GLY A 186 -18.17 -13.03 4.77
N TYR A 187 -18.92 -13.32 3.72
CA TYR A 187 -18.78 -14.53 2.91
C TYR A 187 -18.47 -14.18 1.46
N GLU A 188 -17.70 -15.06 0.82
CA GLU A 188 -17.51 -15.05 -0.64
C GLU A 188 -18.77 -15.54 -1.36
N GLU A 189 -18.84 -15.34 -2.68
CA GLU A 189 -19.95 -15.80 -3.54
C GLU A 189 -20.16 -17.32 -3.47
N ASN A 190 -19.08 -18.07 -3.23
CA ASN A 190 -19.09 -19.53 -3.06
C ASN A 190 -19.51 -19.98 -1.64
N GLY A 191 -19.84 -19.05 -0.73
CA GLY A 191 -20.22 -19.33 0.65
C GLY A 191 -19.05 -19.52 1.63
N ASN A 192 -17.80 -19.40 1.19
CA ASN A 192 -16.63 -19.49 2.07
C ASN A 192 -16.50 -18.26 2.97
N GLU A 193 -16.07 -18.48 4.21
CA GLU A 193 -15.82 -17.42 5.19
C GLU A 193 -14.63 -16.57 4.78
N LYS A 194 -14.83 -15.26 4.71
CA LYS A 194 -13.79 -14.30 4.35
C LYS A 194 -13.18 -13.70 5.61
N TRP A 195 -11.93 -14.03 5.87
CA TRP A 195 -11.18 -13.59 7.06
C TRP A 195 -10.03 -12.65 6.67
N ASP A 196 -10.38 -11.52 6.04
CA ASP A 196 -9.42 -10.54 5.50
C ASP A 196 -9.75 -9.09 5.86
N LEU A 197 -10.62 -8.86 6.85
CA LEU A 197 -11.11 -7.52 7.24
C LEU A 197 -9.95 -6.56 7.50
N ILE A 198 -8.91 -7.07 8.15
CA ILE A 198 -7.72 -6.29 8.49
C ILE A 198 -6.47 -6.75 7.73
N THR A 199 -6.60 -7.54 6.66
CA THR A 199 -5.43 -7.99 5.92
C THR A 199 -4.68 -6.81 5.31
N ASN A 200 -3.44 -6.60 5.76
CA ASN A 200 -2.65 -5.45 5.33
C ASN A 200 -1.78 -5.73 4.10
N VAL A 201 -1.57 -7.00 3.77
CA VAL A 201 -0.72 -7.37 2.63
C VAL A 201 -1.16 -8.71 2.05
N HIS A 202 -1.05 -8.82 0.72
CA HIS A 202 -1.23 -10.07 0.00
C HIS A 202 0.08 -10.45 -0.71
N PRO A 203 1.01 -11.17 -0.07
CA PRO A 203 2.37 -11.35 -0.56
C PRO A 203 2.45 -11.89 -2.00
N ILE A 204 1.67 -12.94 -2.31
CA ILE A 204 1.64 -13.52 -3.66
C ILE A 204 1.15 -12.50 -4.70
N LYS A 205 0.11 -11.71 -4.38
CA LYS A 205 -0.39 -10.69 -5.31
C LYS A 205 0.62 -9.56 -5.50
N VAL A 206 1.38 -9.19 -4.46
CA VAL A 206 2.45 -8.19 -4.56
C VAL A 206 3.58 -8.71 -5.45
N GLU A 207 4.06 -9.93 -5.19
CA GLU A 207 5.18 -10.52 -5.94
C GLU A 207 4.79 -10.89 -7.38
N MET A 208 3.53 -11.24 -7.65
CA MET A 208 3.02 -11.57 -8.99
C MET A 208 2.39 -10.39 -9.75
N ALA A 209 2.28 -9.22 -9.13
CA ALA A 209 1.66 -8.04 -9.77
C ALA A 209 2.31 -7.67 -11.10
N GLN A 210 1.48 -7.37 -12.10
CA GLN A 210 1.88 -6.97 -13.45
C GLN A 210 1.74 -5.45 -13.67
N SER A 211 1.37 -4.70 -12.64
CA SER A 211 1.37 -3.25 -12.70
C SER A 211 1.70 -2.64 -11.36
N PHE A 212 2.29 -1.44 -11.39
CA PHE A 212 2.60 -0.70 -10.16
C PHE A 212 1.35 -0.45 -9.30
N LYS A 213 0.20 -0.20 -9.94
CA LYS A 213 -1.09 -0.07 -9.21
C LYS A 213 -1.45 -1.35 -8.47
N GLU A 214 -1.36 -2.50 -9.14
CA GLU A 214 -1.69 -3.79 -8.52
C GLU A 214 -0.76 -4.11 -7.36
N THR A 215 0.53 -3.76 -7.45
CA THR A 215 1.46 -3.84 -6.33
C THR A 215 0.97 -3.02 -5.13
N LEU A 216 0.61 -1.75 -5.35
CA LEU A 216 0.17 -0.85 -4.28
C LEU A 216 -1.18 -1.24 -3.69
N ASP A 217 -2.11 -1.76 -4.50
CA ASP A 217 -3.41 -2.21 -4.02
C ASP A 217 -3.31 -3.42 -3.07
N ASN A 218 -2.18 -4.13 -3.09
CA ASN A 218 -1.94 -5.34 -2.28
C ASN A 218 -0.83 -5.17 -1.23
N TRP A 219 -0.21 -3.99 -1.16
CA TRP A 219 0.85 -3.63 -0.21
C TRP A 219 0.35 -2.57 0.76
N ASN A 220 0.42 -2.85 2.06
CA ASN A 220 -0.02 -1.94 3.11
C ASN A 220 -1.47 -1.44 2.88
N CYS A 221 -2.37 -2.38 2.60
CA CYS A 221 -3.73 -2.16 2.14
C CYS A 221 -4.52 -1.20 3.05
N THR A 222 -4.39 -1.35 4.37
CA THR A 222 -5.13 -0.52 5.33
C THR A 222 -4.63 0.93 5.35
N THR A 223 -3.31 1.14 5.16
CA THR A 223 -2.73 2.46 4.94
C THR A 223 -3.21 3.08 3.62
N MET A 224 -3.38 2.28 2.56
CA MET A 224 -3.97 2.76 1.31
C MET A 224 -5.42 3.21 1.50
N TYR A 225 -6.22 2.50 2.30
CA TYR A 225 -7.57 2.93 2.66
C TYR A 225 -7.57 4.25 3.43
N TRP A 226 -6.66 4.40 4.41
CA TRP A 226 -6.47 5.66 5.13
C TRP A 226 -6.12 6.81 4.19
N LEU A 227 -5.05 6.66 3.40
CA LEU A 227 -4.60 7.67 2.44
C LEU A 227 -5.72 8.07 1.48
N ARG A 228 -6.51 7.09 1.01
CA ARG A 228 -7.66 7.37 0.16
C ARG A 228 -8.70 8.24 0.86
N ARG A 229 -9.01 7.91 2.12
CA ARG A 229 -10.05 8.53 2.94
C ARG A 229 -9.70 9.96 3.37
N VAL A 230 -8.45 10.17 3.80
CA VAL A 230 -8.03 11.42 4.43
C VAL A 230 -7.41 12.41 3.43
N ALA A 231 -6.91 11.92 2.29
CA ALA A 231 -6.32 12.78 1.25
C ALA A 231 -6.97 12.60 -0.12
N TYR A 232 -6.89 11.41 -0.73
CA TYR A 232 -7.22 11.23 -2.15
C TYR A 232 -8.64 11.68 -2.52
N ASP A 233 -9.65 11.26 -1.74
CA ASP A 233 -11.05 11.60 -2.00
C ASP A 233 -11.41 13.02 -1.50
N ARG A 234 -10.49 13.69 -0.78
CA ARG A 234 -10.70 15.02 -0.19
C ARG A 234 -10.16 16.17 -1.04
N VAL A 235 -9.24 15.88 -1.98
CA VAL A 235 -8.60 16.90 -2.81
C VAL A 235 -9.15 16.88 -4.26
N PRO A 236 -9.03 18.00 -5.00
CA PRO A 236 -9.40 18.09 -6.41
C PRO A 236 -8.73 17.01 -7.27
N LYS A 237 -9.43 16.53 -8.31
CA LYS A 237 -9.03 15.37 -9.14
C LYS A 237 -7.61 15.44 -9.70
N ASN A 238 -7.16 16.64 -10.09
CA ASN A 238 -5.83 16.91 -10.65
C ASN A 238 -4.70 16.77 -9.61
N MET A 239 -4.99 16.94 -8.32
CA MET A 239 -3.97 16.93 -7.25
C MET A 239 -3.97 15.63 -6.44
N ARG A 240 -4.92 14.71 -6.69
CA ARG A 240 -5.13 13.52 -5.86
C ARG A 240 -3.88 12.68 -5.68
N THR A 241 -3.22 12.33 -6.79
CA THR A 241 -2.04 11.45 -6.74
C THR A 241 -0.89 12.13 -5.99
N VAL A 242 -0.48 13.32 -6.41
CA VAL A 242 0.65 14.04 -5.80
C VAL A 242 0.41 14.33 -4.31
N SER A 243 -0.77 14.83 -3.95
CA SER A 243 -1.09 15.15 -2.55
C SER A 243 -1.12 13.90 -1.66
N THR A 244 -1.60 12.78 -2.20
CA THR A 244 -1.64 11.51 -1.45
C THR A 244 -0.23 10.97 -1.20
N TYR A 245 0.64 11.02 -2.21
CA TYR A 245 2.04 10.61 -2.07
C TYR A 245 2.83 11.54 -1.15
N LEU A 246 2.57 12.84 -1.20
CA LEU A 246 3.18 13.81 -0.29
C LEU A 246 2.75 13.55 1.17
N LEU A 247 1.45 13.32 1.41
CA LEU A 247 0.98 12.93 2.74
C LEU A 247 1.64 11.63 3.20
N SER A 248 1.79 10.66 2.30
CA SER A 248 2.48 9.41 2.61
C SER A 248 3.94 9.63 3.00
N ALA A 249 4.67 10.50 2.28
CA ALA A 249 6.05 10.87 2.64
C ALA A 249 6.15 11.52 4.02
N LEU A 250 5.30 12.53 4.27
CA LEU A 250 5.24 13.23 5.55
C LEU A 250 4.88 12.30 6.72
N TRP A 251 4.05 11.28 6.47
CA TRP A 251 3.69 10.28 7.45
C TRP A 251 4.85 9.34 7.81
N HIS A 252 5.81 9.11 6.91
CA HIS A 252 7.00 8.31 7.20
C HIS A 252 8.13 9.10 7.87
N GLY A 253 8.22 10.42 7.65
CA GLY A 253 9.11 11.32 8.39
C GLY A 253 9.97 12.25 7.52
N PHE A 254 11.15 12.65 8.05
CA PHE A 254 12.02 13.66 7.43
C PHE A 254 13.16 13.09 6.58
N PHE A 255 13.38 11.78 6.64
CA PHE A 255 14.46 11.14 5.90
C PHE A 255 14.28 11.35 4.38
N PRO A 256 15.31 11.87 3.66
CA PRO A 256 15.20 12.21 2.24
C PRO A 256 14.79 11.04 1.35
N GLY A 257 15.17 9.81 1.71
CA GLY A 257 14.83 8.59 0.97
C GLY A 257 13.33 8.41 0.80
N TYR A 258 12.52 8.79 1.80
CA TYR A 258 11.07 8.73 1.70
C TYR A 258 10.54 9.63 0.58
N TYR A 259 10.97 10.89 0.55
CA TYR A 259 10.50 11.86 -0.44
C TYR A 259 10.88 11.44 -1.88
N ILE A 260 12.08 10.89 -2.05
CA ILE A 260 12.53 10.36 -3.35
C ILE A 260 11.64 9.19 -3.78
N THR A 261 11.42 8.21 -2.90
CA THR A 261 10.59 7.05 -3.22
C THR A 261 9.14 7.41 -3.48
N PHE A 262 8.51 8.27 -2.67
CA PHE A 262 7.10 8.63 -2.86
C PHE A 262 6.89 9.53 -4.08
N THR A 263 7.80 10.45 -4.37
CA THR A 263 7.75 11.25 -5.60
C THR A 263 7.95 10.37 -6.84
N GLY A 264 8.92 9.46 -6.80
CA GLY A 264 9.13 8.46 -7.84
C GLY A 264 7.93 7.51 -7.99
N GLY A 265 7.28 7.12 -6.89
CA GLY A 265 6.05 6.32 -6.89
C GLY A 265 4.88 7.06 -7.54
N ALA A 266 4.75 8.36 -7.33
CA ALA A 266 3.78 9.20 -8.03
C ALA A 266 4.05 9.22 -9.54
N LEU A 267 5.31 9.41 -9.94
CA LEU A 267 5.74 9.39 -11.34
C LEU A 267 5.42 8.02 -11.99
N LEU A 268 5.81 6.91 -11.36
CA LEU A 268 5.54 5.57 -11.87
C LEU A 268 4.04 5.27 -11.95
N THR A 269 3.25 5.72 -10.99
CA THR A 269 1.78 5.58 -11.03
C THR A 269 1.19 6.25 -12.27
N LEU A 270 1.67 7.45 -12.62
CA LEU A 270 1.23 8.17 -13.82
C LEU A 270 1.74 7.49 -15.09
N ALA A 271 3.01 7.05 -15.12
CA ALA A 271 3.61 6.36 -16.25
C ALA A 271 2.88 5.04 -16.55
N PHE A 272 2.73 4.15 -15.57
CA PHE A 272 2.02 2.86 -15.76
C PHE A 272 0.56 3.05 -16.19
N ARG A 273 -0.13 4.06 -15.65
CA ARG A 273 -1.50 4.40 -16.07
C ARG A 273 -1.55 4.80 -17.54
N THR A 274 -0.60 5.63 -17.97
CA THR A 274 -0.50 6.12 -19.35
C THR A 274 -0.13 4.98 -20.29
N THR A 275 0.90 4.19 -19.96
CA THR A 275 1.32 2.99 -20.71
C THR A 275 0.16 2.02 -20.89
N ARG A 276 -0.56 1.69 -19.81
CA ARG A 276 -1.70 0.77 -19.88
C ARG A 276 -2.81 1.30 -20.79
N ARG A 277 -3.09 2.61 -20.78
CA ARG A 277 -4.11 3.24 -21.63
C ARG A 277 -3.70 3.27 -23.11
N CYS A 278 -2.41 3.43 -23.41
CA CYS A 278 -1.90 3.56 -24.78
C CYS A 278 -1.58 2.22 -25.44
N LEU A 279 -1.08 1.25 -24.67
CA LEU A 279 -0.54 0.00 -25.20
C LEU A 279 -1.47 -1.20 -25.00
N ARG A 280 -2.09 -1.37 -23.83
CA ARG A 280 -2.77 -2.64 -23.46
C ARG A 280 -3.71 -3.15 -24.56
N TRP A 281 -4.64 -2.31 -25.01
CA TRP A 281 -5.66 -2.66 -25.99
C TRP A 281 -5.09 -3.19 -27.32
N ARG A 282 -3.87 -2.79 -27.68
CA ARG A 282 -3.17 -3.25 -28.89
C ARG A 282 -2.66 -4.69 -28.80
N PHE A 283 -2.51 -5.22 -27.58
CA PHE A 283 -1.96 -6.56 -27.33
C PHE A 283 -3.02 -7.57 -26.85
N VAL A 284 -4.27 -7.16 -26.60
CA VAL A 284 -5.34 -8.07 -26.14
C VAL A 284 -5.95 -8.89 -27.29
N GLY A 285 -5.69 -8.53 -28.55
CA GLY A 285 -6.30 -9.18 -29.72
C GLY A 285 -5.93 -10.65 -29.95
N SER A 286 -4.76 -11.10 -29.46
CA SER A 286 -4.31 -12.50 -29.54
C SER A 286 -3.80 -12.99 -28.19
N LYS A 287 -3.99 -14.29 -27.92
CA LYS A 287 -3.50 -14.94 -26.69
C LYS A 287 -1.98 -14.79 -26.54
N VAL A 288 -1.23 -14.94 -27.63
CA VAL A 288 0.24 -14.83 -27.62
C VAL A 288 0.68 -13.39 -27.36
N GLN A 289 0.07 -12.41 -28.04
CA GLN A 289 0.37 -10.99 -27.83
C GLN A 289 0.06 -10.56 -26.40
N LYS A 290 -1.05 -11.04 -25.83
CA LYS A 290 -1.41 -10.80 -24.43
C LYS A 290 -0.38 -11.40 -23.48
N GLN A 291 0.05 -12.64 -23.70
CA GLN A 291 1.07 -13.28 -22.87
C GLN A 291 2.39 -12.52 -22.89
N VAL A 292 2.84 -12.06 -24.07
CA VAL A 292 4.03 -11.22 -24.19
C VAL A 292 3.87 -9.91 -23.41
N TYR A 293 2.73 -9.24 -23.56
CA TYR A 293 2.43 -8.02 -22.80
C TYR A 293 2.43 -8.25 -21.29
N ASP A 294 1.85 -9.36 -20.83
CA ASP A 294 1.76 -9.73 -19.42
C ASP A 294 3.16 -10.00 -18.82
N VAL A 295 4.04 -10.71 -19.54
CA VAL A 295 5.44 -10.98 -19.13
C VAL A 295 6.25 -9.69 -19.07
N VAL A 296 6.16 -8.83 -20.09
CA VAL A 296 6.86 -7.53 -20.10
C VAL A 296 6.35 -6.62 -19.00
N SER A 297 5.03 -6.58 -18.77
CA SER A 297 4.41 -5.79 -17.71
C SER A 297 4.82 -6.29 -16.32
N PHE A 298 4.93 -7.61 -16.14
CA PHE A 298 5.46 -8.23 -14.93
C PHE A 298 6.92 -7.82 -14.67
N ALA A 299 7.82 -8.05 -15.63
CA ALA A 299 9.23 -7.75 -15.47
C ALA A 299 9.48 -6.26 -15.21
N SER A 300 8.84 -5.37 -16.00
CA SER A 300 8.94 -3.93 -15.81
C SER A 300 8.41 -3.48 -14.44
N THR A 301 7.32 -4.08 -13.95
CA THR A 301 6.79 -3.80 -12.60
C THR A 301 7.79 -4.17 -11.52
N LYS A 302 8.43 -5.35 -11.60
CA LYS A 302 9.43 -5.75 -10.60
C LYS A 302 10.66 -4.83 -10.62
N VAL A 303 11.20 -4.53 -11.80
CA VAL A 303 12.34 -3.61 -11.97
C VAL A 303 12.02 -2.25 -11.38
N CYS A 304 10.87 -1.66 -11.76
CA CYS A 304 10.46 -0.36 -11.26
C CYS A 304 10.26 -0.35 -9.75
N LEU A 305 9.70 -1.43 -9.19
CA LEU A 305 9.51 -1.57 -7.75
C LEU A 305 10.86 -1.60 -7.02
N ALA A 306 11.77 -2.51 -7.41
CA ALA A 306 13.08 -2.63 -6.78
C ALA A 306 13.90 -1.34 -6.86
N TYR A 307 13.86 -0.69 -8.04
CA TYR A 307 14.50 0.59 -8.27
C TYR A 307 13.93 1.69 -7.35
N ILE A 308 12.60 1.87 -7.31
CA ILE A 308 12.01 3.02 -6.61
C ILE A 308 12.03 2.89 -5.09
N THR A 309 12.06 1.67 -4.56
CA THR A 309 12.07 1.42 -3.11
C THR A 309 13.46 1.51 -2.49
N MET A 310 14.52 1.57 -3.28
CA MET A 310 15.90 1.58 -2.76
C MET A 310 16.19 2.75 -1.80
N PRO A 311 15.81 4.01 -2.11
CA PRO A 311 15.95 5.12 -1.17
C PRO A 311 15.07 4.98 0.07
N PHE A 312 13.90 4.35 -0.04
CA PHE A 312 13.01 4.12 1.10
C PHE A 312 13.63 3.18 2.15
N VAL A 313 14.22 2.07 1.71
CA VAL A 313 14.80 1.08 2.64
C VAL A 313 16.12 1.56 3.25
N THR A 314 16.87 2.39 2.54
CA THR A 314 18.14 2.97 3.03
C THR A 314 17.94 4.28 3.79
N MET A 315 16.76 4.90 3.69
CA MET A 315 16.32 6.17 4.32
C MET A 315 17.13 7.42 3.95
N HIS A 316 18.41 7.30 3.62
CA HIS A 316 19.31 8.40 3.29
C HIS A 316 19.37 8.71 1.79
N LEU A 317 19.93 9.88 1.45
CA LEU A 317 20.09 10.29 0.05
C LEU A 317 21.06 9.36 -0.70
N ASN A 318 22.26 9.16 -0.17
CA ASN A 318 23.17 8.08 -0.59
C ASN A 318 22.92 6.91 0.37
N PRO A 319 22.80 5.65 -0.05
CA PRO A 319 23.22 5.02 -1.32
C PRO A 319 22.18 4.98 -2.46
N GLY A 320 20.90 5.27 -2.22
CA GLY A 320 19.87 5.19 -3.26
C GLY A 320 20.14 6.09 -4.47
N TRP A 321 20.57 7.33 -4.23
CA TRP A 321 20.94 8.28 -5.29
C TRP A 321 22.16 7.83 -6.11
N PHE A 322 23.15 7.22 -5.45
CA PHE A 322 24.32 6.65 -6.12
C PHE A 322 23.91 5.56 -7.10
N LEU A 323 23.03 4.64 -6.67
CA LEU A 323 22.54 3.57 -7.53
C LEU A 323 21.75 4.10 -8.73
N TYR A 324 20.98 5.18 -8.54
CA TYR A 324 20.27 5.83 -9.66
C TYR A 324 21.23 6.39 -10.70
N LYS A 325 22.35 6.99 -10.29
CA LYS A 325 23.40 7.43 -11.21
C LYS A 325 24.03 6.27 -11.96
N GLN A 326 24.31 5.16 -11.27
CA GLN A 326 24.96 3.98 -11.87
C GLN A 326 24.14 3.34 -12.99
N VAL A 327 22.81 3.38 -12.89
CA VAL A 327 21.90 2.94 -13.97
C VAL A 327 21.35 4.10 -14.80
N TYR A 328 22.04 5.25 -14.79
CA TYR A 328 21.74 6.43 -15.61
C TYR A 328 20.30 6.93 -15.50
N PHE A 329 19.69 6.81 -14.32
CA PHE A 329 18.29 7.16 -14.05
C PHE A 329 17.29 6.53 -15.03
N CYS A 330 17.62 5.37 -15.61
CA CYS A 330 16.88 4.77 -16.73
C CYS A 330 15.38 4.63 -16.48
N VAL A 331 14.97 4.26 -15.25
CA VAL A 331 13.56 4.12 -14.87
C VAL A 331 12.83 5.47 -14.83
N HIS A 332 13.48 6.53 -14.34
CA HIS A 332 12.89 7.88 -14.35
C HIS A 332 12.73 8.40 -15.79
N ILE A 333 13.76 8.22 -16.62
CA ILE A 333 13.73 8.63 -18.03
C ILE A 333 12.64 7.87 -18.78
N ALA A 334 12.56 6.55 -18.61
CA ALA A 334 11.52 5.73 -19.21
C ALA A 334 10.11 6.13 -18.74
N ALA A 335 9.94 6.46 -17.46
CA ALA A 335 8.67 6.91 -16.92
C ALA A 335 8.23 8.27 -17.51
N LEU A 336 9.15 9.22 -17.65
CA LEU A 336 8.88 10.51 -18.28
C LEU A 336 8.54 10.33 -19.78
N ALA A 337 9.30 9.50 -20.50
CA ALA A 337 9.00 9.17 -21.89
C ALA A 337 7.63 8.51 -22.04
N ALA A 338 7.25 7.61 -21.12
CA ALA A 338 5.93 6.97 -21.11
C ALA A 338 4.77 7.96 -20.86
N ILE A 339 5.03 9.06 -20.16
CA ILE A 339 4.01 10.10 -19.89
C ILE A 339 3.88 11.07 -21.07
N PHE A 340 5.00 11.57 -21.59
CA PHE A 340 5.00 12.69 -22.53
C PHE A 340 5.15 12.27 -24.00
N ILE A 341 5.94 11.23 -24.29
CA ILE A 341 6.26 10.82 -25.67
C ILE A 341 5.31 9.73 -26.14
N LEU A 342 5.03 8.73 -25.28
CA LEU A 342 4.22 7.58 -25.65
C LEU A 342 2.82 7.96 -26.18
N PRO A 343 2.06 8.89 -25.57
CA PRO A 343 0.74 9.27 -26.09
C PRO A 343 0.78 9.97 -27.45
N LEU A 344 1.91 10.59 -27.81
CA LEU A 344 2.08 11.27 -29.11
C LEU A 344 2.28 10.25 -30.23
N ILE A 345 3.00 9.16 -29.96
CA ILE A 345 3.28 8.11 -30.94
C ILE A 345 2.15 7.08 -30.98
N PHE A 346 1.70 6.63 -29.80
CA PHE A 346 0.66 5.63 -29.63
C PHE A 346 -0.50 6.24 -28.84
N PRO A 347 -1.48 6.86 -29.51
CA PRO A 347 -2.59 7.48 -28.82
C PRO A 347 -3.39 6.43 -28.04
N ALA A 348 -3.93 6.91 -26.92
CA ALA A 348 -4.85 6.15 -26.09
C ALA A 348 -6.05 5.64 -26.88
N GLU A 349 -6.59 4.49 -26.45
CA GLU A 349 -7.87 3.99 -26.95
C GLU A 349 -8.94 5.08 -26.90
N LYS A 350 -9.58 5.37 -28.04
CA LYS A 350 -10.74 6.26 -28.09
C LYS A 350 -11.86 5.54 -27.34
N LYS A 351 -12.32 6.12 -26.23
CA LYS A 351 -13.53 5.61 -25.58
C LYS A 351 -14.69 5.81 -26.54
N VAL A 352 -15.30 4.73 -27.02
CA VAL A 352 -16.60 4.79 -27.69
C VAL A 352 -17.60 5.22 -26.62
N VAL A 353 -18.08 6.46 -26.72
CA VAL A 353 -19.17 6.94 -25.86
C VAL A 353 -20.41 6.16 -26.28
N PRO A 354 -21.06 5.38 -25.38
CA PRO A 354 -22.32 4.74 -25.71
C PRO A 354 -23.34 5.80 -26.12
N GLU A 355 -24.08 5.57 -27.21
CA GLU A 355 -25.07 6.51 -27.80
C GLU A 355 -26.05 7.15 -26.79
N LYS A 356 -26.31 6.46 -25.67
CA LYS A 356 -27.12 6.97 -24.56
C LYS A 356 -26.55 8.22 -23.86
N GLU A 357 -25.23 8.40 -23.80
CA GLU A 357 -24.62 9.61 -23.23
C GLU A 357 -24.49 10.76 -24.26
N ALA A 358 -24.42 10.44 -25.56
CA ALA A 358 -24.34 11.43 -26.63
C ALA A 358 -25.65 12.23 -26.80
N ASN A 359 -26.81 11.58 -26.61
CA ASN A 359 -28.11 12.24 -26.67
C ASN A 359 -28.41 13.13 -25.45
N LEU A 360 -27.78 12.85 -24.29
CA LEU A 360 -27.88 13.72 -23.10
C LEU A 360 -27.03 14.99 -23.19
N GLN A 361 -25.99 14.99 -24.03
CA GLN A 361 -25.13 16.15 -24.27
C GLN A 361 -25.62 17.07 -25.40
N LYS A 362 -26.50 16.59 -26.28
CA LYS A 362 -27.13 17.43 -27.33
C LYS A 362 -28.38 18.19 -26.87
N ASN A 363 -28.96 17.81 -25.72
CA ASN A 363 -30.15 18.42 -25.14
C ASN A 363 -29.85 19.31 -23.90
N LYS A 364 -28.60 19.74 -23.73
CA LYS A 364 -28.18 20.83 -22.85
C LYS A 364 -27.47 21.87 -23.69
#